data_AF-A0A8J3SV30-F1
#
_entry.id   AF-A0A8J3SV30-F1
#
_cell.length_a   1.000
_cell.length_b   1.000
_cell.length_c   1.000
_cell.angle_alpha   90.00
_cell.angle_beta   90.00
_cell.angle_gamma   90.00
#
_symmetry.space_group_name_H-M   'P 1'
#
loop_
_entity.id
_entity.type
_entity.pdbx_description
1 polymer ?
#
loop_
_entity_poly.entity_id
_entity_poly.type
_entity_poly.pdbx_seq_one_letter_code
_entity_poly.pdbx_strand_id
1 'polypeptide(L)'
;MAGHPLITAQLDALAARLPAPAAAELADGLWETYERRLDECGDPDRAAYAAVTDFGDADTITAAFLRHAPQRRVALLLLATGPIMAVLWGTALLTAHALAWPVPPAGKLLYGGALMATVALLLMTIRERRSYRRGRAMTVGALAALIALDVLMSLTAVTVGPVPAWPTALAVTASMLRILLALRALPSVLTG
;
A
#
# COMPACT_ATOMS: atom_id res chain seq x y z
N MET A 1 0.91 10.52 -35.75
CA MET A 1 1.28 11.91 -35.41
C MET A 1 2.63 11.86 -34.73
N ALA A 2 3.63 12.59 -35.21
CA ALA A 2 4.94 12.61 -34.55
C ALA A 2 4.82 13.48 -33.28
N GLY A 3 4.74 12.82 -32.12
CA GLY A 3 4.71 13.52 -30.84
C GLY A 3 6.02 14.26 -30.58
N HIS A 4 5.94 15.47 -30.04
CA HIS A 4 7.11 16.21 -29.61
C HIS A 4 7.87 15.40 -28.55
N PRO A 5 9.21 15.22 -28.66
CA PRO A 5 9.95 14.29 -27.80
C PRO A 5 9.80 14.58 -26.30
N LEU A 6 9.70 15.86 -25.93
CA LEU A 6 9.47 16.28 -24.54
C LEU A 6 8.09 15.87 -24.02
N ILE A 7 7.04 15.97 -24.84
CA ILE A 7 5.69 15.54 -24.48
C ILE A 7 5.65 14.02 -24.36
N THR A 8 6.22 13.29 -25.32
CA THR A 8 6.29 11.82 -25.29
C THR A 8 7.01 11.33 -24.03
N ALA A 9 8.15 11.92 -23.66
CA ALA A 9 8.90 11.54 -22.46
C ALA A 9 8.10 11.78 -21.16
N GLN A 10 7.34 12.88 -21.10
CA GLN A 10 6.46 13.18 -19.99
C GLN A 10 5.31 12.16 -19.87
N LEU A 11 4.69 11.79 -20.99
CA LEU A 11 3.62 10.79 -21.04
C LEU A 11 4.11 9.39 -20.66
N ASP A 12 5.28 8.99 -21.17
CA ASP A 12 5.91 7.71 -20.82
C ASP A 12 6.19 7.63 -19.31
N ALA A 13 6.67 8.74 -18.72
CA ALA A 13 6.88 8.83 -17.29
C ALA A 13 5.57 8.69 -16.50
N LEU A 14 4.49 9.35 -16.92
CA LEU A 14 3.17 9.24 -16.27
C LEU A 14 2.59 7.83 -16.40
N ALA A 15 2.65 7.23 -17.61
CA ALA A 15 2.15 5.89 -17.89
C ALA A 15 2.88 4.80 -17.09
N ALA A 16 4.17 4.97 -16.84
CA ALA A 16 4.95 4.05 -16.00
C ALA A 16 4.56 4.11 -14.51
N ARG A 17 4.01 5.25 -14.06
CA ARG A 17 3.85 5.56 -12.63
C ARG A 17 2.40 5.50 -12.14
N LEU A 18 1.44 5.78 -13.01
CA LEU A 18 0.02 5.93 -12.66
C LEU A 18 -0.83 4.72 -13.11
N PRO A 19 -2.07 4.59 -12.61
CA PRO A 19 -3.07 3.70 -13.20
C PRO A 19 -3.32 4.05 -14.66
N ALA A 20 -3.59 3.04 -15.51
CA ALA A 20 -3.79 3.25 -16.94
C ALA A 20 -4.90 4.26 -17.28
N PRO A 21 -6.07 4.25 -16.61
CA PRO A 21 -7.12 5.25 -16.88
C PRO A 21 -6.67 6.69 -16.57
N ALA A 22 -6.01 6.90 -15.42
CA ALA A 22 -5.50 8.21 -15.03
C ALA A 22 -4.37 8.69 -15.95
N ALA A 23 -3.48 7.79 -16.38
CA ALA A 23 -2.43 8.13 -17.33
C ALA A 23 -3.00 8.52 -18.71
N ALA A 24 -4.06 7.86 -19.17
CA ALA A 24 -4.73 8.20 -20.42
C ALA A 24 -5.41 9.58 -20.36
N GLU A 25 -6.18 9.84 -19.29
CA GLU A 25 -6.85 11.14 -19.09
C GLU A 25 -5.84 12.30 -19.00
N LEU A 26 -4.72 12.09 -18.29
CA LEU A 26 -3.64 13.08 -18.24
C LEU A 26 -2.91 13.22 -19.57
N ALA A 27 -2.85 12.15 -20.38
CA ALA A 27 -2.24 12.22 -21.70
C ALA A 27 -3.06 13.09 -22.65
N ASP A 28 -4.38 12.89 -22.67
CA ASP A 28 -5.30 13.69 -23.45
C ASP A 28 -5.21 15.18 -23.05
N GLY A 29 -5.28 15.48 -21.75
CA GLY A 29 -5.18 16.86 -21.26
C GLY A 29 -3.83 17.54 -21.53
N LEU A 30 -2.71 16.81 -21.46
CA LEU A 30 -1.40 17.34 -21.82
C LEU A 30 -1.31 17.61 -23.32
N TRP A 31 -1.89 16.74 -24.15
CA TRP A 31 -1.92 16.89 -25.59
C TRP A 31 -2.75 18.10 -26.02
N GLU A 32 -3.95 18.27 -25.47
CA GLU A 32 -4.79 19.46 -25.71
C GLU A 32 -4.08 20.76 -25.30
N THR A 33 -3.36 20.73 -24.18
CA THR A 33 -2.58 21.89 -23.72
C THR A 33 -1.44 22.21 -24.68
N TYR A 34 -0.76 21.19 -25.19
CA TYR A 34 0.30 21.34 -26.19
C TYR A 34 -0.23 21.92 -27.50
N GLU A 35 -1.34 21.38 -28.05
CA GLU A 35 -1.95 21.88 -29.28
C GLU A 35 -2.37 23.34 -29.16
N ARG A 36 -3.04 23.71 -28.06
CA ARG A 36 -3.40 25.11 -27.79
C ARG A 36 -2.17 26.03 -27.74
N ARG A 37 -1.09 25.61 -27.07
CA ARG A 37 0.14 26.41 -27.01
C ARG A 37 0.84 26.50 -28.36
N LEU A 38 0.78 25.44 -29.17
CA LEU A 38 1.33 25.42 -30.52
C LEU A 38 0.61 26.43 -31.41
N ASP A 39 -0.72 26.50 -31.33
CA ASP A 39 -1.52 27.49 -32.06
C ASP A 39 -1.22 28.94 -31.62
N GLU A 40 -0.96 29.15 -30.32
CA GLU A 40 -0.66 30.47 -29.75
C GLU A 40 0.74 31.00 -30.12
N CYS A 41 1.77 30.15 -30.13
CA CYS A 41 3.16 30.60 -30.28
C CYS A 41 3.86 30.15 -31.58
N GLY A 42 3.30 29.20 -32.32
CA GLY A 42 3.82 28.72 -33.61
C GLY A 42 5.16 27.96 -33.54
N ASP A 43 5.70 27.74 -32.34
CA ASP A 43 6.98 27.08 -32.10
C ASP A 43 6.77 25.80 -31.26
N PRO A 44 7.04 24.60 -31.83
CA PRO A 44 6.86 23.32 -31.15
C PRO A 44 7.65 23.17 -29.84
N ASP A 45 8.90 23.64 -29.79
CA ASP A 45 9.74 23.48 -28.60
C ASP A 45 9.22 24.37 -27.46
N ARG A 46 8.88 25.62 -27.80
CA ARG A 46 8.30 26.58 -26.86
C ARG A 46 6.91 26.15 -26.38
N ALA A 47 6.08 25.61 -27.28
CA ALA A 47 4.77 25.06 -26.95
C ALA A 47 4.88 23.87 -25.98
N ALA A 48 5.81 22.95 -26.23
CA ALA A 48 6.03 21.79 -25.38
C ALA A 48 6.51 22.20 -23.97
N TYR A 49 7.44 23.14 -23.89
CA TYR A 49 7.93 23.65 -22.60
C TYR A 49 6.83 24.40 -21.83
N ALA A 50 6.06 25.25 -22.51
CA ALA A 50 4.93 25.96 -21.91
C ALA A 50 3.85 24.97 -21.42
N ALA A 51 3.51 23.97 -22.23
CA ALA A 51 2.54 22.95 -21.86
C ALA A 51 2.96 22.16 -20.62
N VAL A 52 4.21 21.70 -20.53
CA VAL A 52 4.71 21.01 -19.33
C VAL A 52 4.78 21.93 -18.11
N THR A 53 5.12 23.21 -18.31
CA THR A 53 5.14 24.19 -17.21
C THR A 53 3.74 24.47 -16.67
N ASP A 54 2.75 24.62 -17.55
CA ASP A 54 1.36 24.85 -17.18
C ASP A 54 0.71 23.62 -16.55
N PHE A 55 0.97 22.44 -17.12
CA PHE A 55 0.35 21.17 -16.70
C PHE A 55 1.03 20.58 -15.44
N GLY A 56 2.32 20.85 -15.28
CA GLY A 56 3.16 20.32 -14.21
C GLY A 56 4.02 19.13 -14.66
N ASP A 57 5.19 18.98 -14.03
CA ASP A 57 6.09 17.86 -14.31
C ASP A 57 5.55 16.51 -13.78
N ALA A 58 6.06 15.41 -14.33
CA ALA A 58 5.54 14.08 -14.02
C ALA A 58 5.77 13.67 -12.56
N ASP A 59 6.80 14.19 -11.88
CA ASP A 59 7.04 13.92 -10.46
C ASP A 59 5.99 14.62 -9.59
N THR A 60 5.70 15.89 -9.89
CA THR A 60 4.71 16.72 -9.20
C THR A 60 3.30 16.12 -9.34
N ILE A 61 2.89 15.77 -10.56
CA ILE A 61 1.58 15.15 -10.83
C ILE A 61 1.48 13.78 -10.11
N THR A 62 2.52 12.94 -10.23
CA THR A 62 2.53 11.62 -9.58
C THR A 62 2.44 11.76 -8.06
N ALA A 63 3.20 12.68 -7.47
CA ALA A 63 3.19 12.89 -6.03
C ALA A 63 1.84 13.43 -5.52
N ALA A 64 1.17 14.29 -6.30
CA ALA A 64 -0.17 14.77 -6.00
C ALA A 64 -1.20 13.62 -6.04
N PHE A 65 -1.16 12.80 -7.10
CA PHE A 65 -2.04 11.63 -7.23
C PHE A 65 -1.86 10.65 -6.06
N LEU A 66 -0.61 10.27 -5.76
CA LEU A 66 -0.30 9.30 -4.70
C LEU A 66 -0.65 9.79 -3.30
N ARG A 67 -0.72 11.12 -3.08
CA ARG A 67 -1.14 11.69 -1.79
C ARG A 67 -2.55 11.27 -1.40
N HIS A 68 -3.43 11.09 -2.39
CA HIS A 68 -4.84 10.73 -2.21
C HIS A 68 -5.12 9.24 -2.44
N ALA A 69 -4.10 8.47 -2.79
CA ALA A 69 -4.28 7.08 -3.17
C ALA A 69 -4.73 6.19 -1.98
N PRO A 70 -5.67 5.25 -2.21
CA PRO A 70 -6.29 4.46 -1.16
C PRO A 70 -5.28 3.60 -0.39
N GLN A 71 -4.24 3.09 -1.07
CA GLN A 71 -3.22 2.25 -0.44
C GLN A 71 -2.53 2.91 0.76
N ARG A 72 -2.31 4.23 0.72
CA ARG A 72 -1.63 4.95 1.80
C ARG A 72 -2.52 5.05 3.04
N ARG A 73 -3.82 5.27 2.85
CA ARG A 73 -4.81 5.30 3.94
C ARG A 73 -4.94 3.92 4.58
N VAL A 74 -5.05 2.87 3.77
CA VAL A 74 -5.09 1.49 4.25
C VAL A 74 -3.82 1.14 5.02
N ALA A 75 -2.64 1.48 4.50
CA ALA A 75 -1.39 1.19 5.19
C ALA A 75 -1.27 1.89 6.55
N LEU A 76 -1.69 3.16 6.63
CA LEU A 76 -1.74 3.90 7.89
C LEU A 76 -2.70 3.27 8.90
N LEU A 77 -3.90 2.91 8.46
CA LEU A 77 -4.90 2.25 9.32
C LEU A 77 -4.36 0.91 9.85
N LEU A 78 -3.76 0.08 9.00
CA LEU A 78 -3.18 -1.20 9.42
C LEU A 78 -2.06 -1.02 10.44
N LEU A 79 -1.15 -0.06 10.21
CA LEU A 79 -0.08 0.26 11.17
C LEU A 79 -0.66 0.75 12.50
N ALA A 80 -1.72 1.56 12.47
CA ALA A 80 -2.39 2.04 13.69
C ALA A 80 -3.03 0.90 14.51
N THR A 81 -3.45 -0.20 13.88
CA THR A 81 -3.94 -1.40 14.62
C THR A 81 -2.81 -2.20 15.27
N GLY A 82 -1.56 -2.03 14.84
CA GLY A 82 -0.40 -2.79 15.32
C GLY A 82 -0.22 -2.77 16.84
N PRO A 83 -0.15 -1.59 17.48
CA PRO A 83 0.00 -1.47 18.93
C PRO A 83 -1.13 -2.13 19.72
N ILE A 84 -2.38 -1.99 19.26
CA ILE A 84 -3.55 -2.62 19.90
C ILE A 84 -3.39 -4.14 19.87
N MET A 85 -3.04 -4.69 18.72
CA MET A 85 -2.83 -6.13 18.56
C MET A 85 -1.62 -6.63 19.34
N ALA A 86 -0.56 -5.83 19.47
CA ALA A 86 0.60 -6.16 20.30
C ALA A 86 0.24 -6.26 21.78
N VAL A 87 -0.60 -5.35 22.30
CA VAL A 87 -1.10 -5.41 23.69
C VAL A 87 -2.01 -6.63 23.88
N LEU A 88 -2.97 -6.86 22.98
CA LEU A 88 -3.91 -7.97 23.09
C LEU A 88 -3.22 -9.33 23.00
N TRP A 89 -2.39 -9.56 21.98
CA TRP A 89 -1.63 -10.80 21.87
C TRP A 89 -0.55 -10.91 22.94
N GLY A 90 0.13 -9.82 23.29
CA GLY A 90 1.14 -9.83 24.34
C GLY A 90 0.57 -10.28 25.69
N THR A 91 -0.57 -9.71 26.10
CA THR A 91 -1.27 -10.12 27.34
C THR A 91 -1.76 -11.57 27.26
N ALA A 92 -2.37 -11.98 26.15
CA ALA A 92 -2.81 -13.36 25.96
C ALA A 92 -1.65 -14.36 26.03
N LEU A 93 -0.53 -14.08 25.39
CA LEU A 93 0.64 -14.96 25.38
C LEU A 93 1.36 -15.02 26.73
N LEU A 94 1.44 -13.89 27.43
CA LEU A 94 2.01 -13.84 28.78
C LEU A 94 1.18 -14.67 29.74
N THR A 95 -0.15 -14.50 29.75
CA THR A 95 -1.05 -15.27 30.63
C THR A 95 -1.04 -16.76 30.29
N ALA A 96 -0.95 -17.13 29.01
CA ALA A 96 -0.87 -18.51 28.56
C ALA A 96 0.54 -19.12 28.64
N HIS A 97 1.52 -18.41 29.20
CA HIS A 97 2.91 -18.84 29.33
C HIS A 97 3.51 -19.34 28.00
N ALA A 98 3.27 -18.60 26.91
CA ALA A 98 3.58 -19.03 25.54
C ALA A 98 5.05 -19.34 25.25
N LEU A 99 5.95 -18.86 26.11
CA LEU A 99 7.37 -19.22 26.04
C LEU A 99 7.59 -20.72 26.22
N ALA A 100 6.78 -21.37 27.06
CA ALA A 100 6.84 -22.80 27.35
C ALA A 100 6.09 -23.68 26.33
N TRP A 101 5.38 -23.08 25.36
CA TRP A 101 4.69 -23.86 24.33
C TRP A 101 5.68 -24.67 23.49
N PRO A 102 5.33 -25.89 23.06
CA PRO A 102 6.16 -26.78 22.25
C PRO A 102 6.26 -26.32 20.77
N VAL A 103 6.41 -25.02 20.55
CA VAL A 103 6.63 -24.41 19.23
C VAL A 103 8.14 -24.29 19.00
N PRO A 104 8.67 -24.86 17.89
CA PRO A 104 10.08 -24.76 17.56
C PRO A 104 10.58 -23.30 17.53
N PRO A 105 11.80 -23.00 18.02
CA PRO A 105 12.35 -21.64 18.00
C PRO A 105 12.36 -21.01 16.61
N ALA A 106 12.63 -21.80 15.57
CA ALA A 106 12.56 -21.37 14.18
C ALA A 106 11.18 -20.81 13.81
N GLY A 107 10.09 -21.42 14.27
CA GLY A 107 8.74 -20.93 14.02
C GLY A 107 8.48 -19.56 14.65
N LYS A 108 8.96 -19.35 15.88
CA LYS A 108 8.88 -18.05 16.57
C LYS A 108 9.65 -16.95 15.81
N LEU A 109 10.86 -17.27 15.36
CA LEU A 109 11.70 -16.35 14.58
C LEU A 109 11.09 -16.03 13.21
N LEU A 110 10.57 -17.03 12.51
CA LEU A 110 9.90 -16.84 11.22
C LEU A 110 8.66 -15.95 11.35
N TYR A 111 7.84 -16.18 12.38
CA TYR A 111 6.68 -15.33 12.67
C TYR A 111 7.09 -13.88 12.94
N GLY A 112 8.07 -13.67 13.83
CA GLY A 112 8.58 -12.34 14.14
C GLY A 112 9.18 -11.64 12.91
N GLY A 113 9.97 -12.36 12.11
CA GLY A 113 10.55 -11.84 10.87
C GLY A 113 9.49 -11.45 9.84
N ALA A 114 8.46 -12.28 9.65
CA ALA A 114 7.35 -11.99 8.75
C ALA A 114 6.52 -10.79 9.22
N LEU A 115 6.32 -10.63 10.53
CA LEU A 115 5.66 -9.45 11.10
C LEU A 115 6.48 -8.18 10.83
N MET A 116 7.79 -8.22 11.06
CA MET A 116 8.68 -7.08 10.79
C MET A 116 8.73 -6.73 9.31
N ALA A 117 8.78 -7.71 8.42
CA ALA A 117 8.69 -7.51 6.97
C ALA A 117 7.36 -6.86 6.57
N THR A 118 6.23 -7.30 7.18
CA THR A 118 4.92 -6.71 6.95
C THR A 118 4.89 -5.24 7.36
N VAL A 119 5.42 -4.91 8.54
CA VAL A 119 5.55 -3.51 9.01
C VAL A 119 6.42 -2.69 8.06
N ALA A 120 7.55 -3.24 7.60
CA ALA A 120 8.44 -2.58 6.65
C ALA A 120 7.73 -2.29 5.32
N LEU A 121 6.95 -3.24 4.78
CA LEU A 121 6.16 -3.05 3.57
C LEU A 121 5.13 -1.92 3.73
N LEU A 122 4.42 -1.88 4.86
CA LEU A 122 3.45 -0.81 5.14
C LEU A 122 4.13 0.57 5.23
N LEU A 123 5.30 0.64 5.88
CA LEU A 123 6.09 1.88 5.93
C LEU A 123 6.60 2.29 4.54
N MET A 124 7.04 1.33 3.73
CA MET A 124 7.45 1.60 2.34
C MET A 124 6.27 2.13 1.51
N THR A 125 5.07 1.58 1.66
CA THR A 125 3.86 2.12 1.01
C THR A 125 3.62 3.58 1.39
N ILE A 126 3.76 3.94 2.67
CA ILE A 126 3.54 5.33 3.12
C ILE A 126 4.57 6.29 2.53
N ARG A 127 5.80 5.82 2.32
CA ARG A 127 6.91 6.60 1.76
C ARG A 127 6.95 6.60 0.24
N GLU A 128 6.20 5.74 -0.43
CA GLU A 128 6.16 5.63 -1.89
C GLU A 128 5.57 6.90 -2.50
N ARG A 129 6.32 7.49 -3.43
CA ARG A 129 5.96 8.73 -4.14
C ARG A 129 6.15 8.65 -5.64
N ARG A 130 6.66 7.53 -6.15
CA ARG A 130 7.08 7.40 -7.54
C ARG A 130 6.23 6.42 -8.34
N SER A 131 5.70 5.37 -7.72
CA SER A 131 4.94 4.37 -8.46
C SER A 131 3.69 3.92 -7.72
N TYR A 132 2.54 4.14 -8.36
CA TYR A 132 1.25 3.61 -7.93
C TYR A 132 1.27 2.08 -7.87
N ARG A 133 1.77 1.43 -8.93
CA ARG A 133 1.82 -0.03 -9.03
C ARG A 133 2.65 -0.65 -7.90
N ARG A 134 3.79 -0.05 -7.58
CA ARG A 134 4.66 -0.50 -6.48
C ARG A 134 3.97 -0.33 -5.13
N GLY A 135 3.39 0.85 -4.86
CA GLY A 135 2.62 1.09 -3.63
C GLY A 135 1.45 0.11 -3.46
N ARG A 136 0.73 -0.18 -4.56
CA ARG A 136 -0.34 -1.17 -4.59
C ARG A 136 0.16 -2.58 -4.27
N ALA A 137 1.22 -3.04 -4.94
CA ALA A 137 1.79 -4.36 -4.73
C ALA A 137 2.29 -4.57 -3.28
N MET A 138 2.98 -3.57 -2.71
CA MET A 138 3.44 -3.61 -1.32
C MET A 138 2.27 -3.70 -0.34
N THR A 139 1.18 -2.99 -0.61
CA THR A 139 -0.02 -2.98 0.26
C THR A 139 -0.79 -4.27 0.19
N VAL A 140 -0.98 -4.84 -1.02
CA VAL A 140 -1.60 -6.16 -1.19
C VAL A 140 -0.76 -7.23 -0.50
N GLY A 141 0.56 -7.20 -0.69
CA GLY A 141 1.48 -8.12 -0.02
C GLY A 141 1.40 -8.02 1.51
N ALA A 142 1.39 -6.80 2.04
CA ALA A 142 1.26 -6.56 3.48
C ALA A 142 -0.10 -7.02 4.04
N LEU A 143 -1.19 -6.77 3.32
CA LEU A 143 -2.54 -7.25 3.69
C LEU A 143 -2.57 -8.78 3.76
N ALA A 144 -2.09 -9.45 2.71
CA ALA A 144 -2.06 -10.91 2.65
C ALA A 144 -1.20 -11.51 3.77
N ALA A 145 0.00 -10.94 4.00
CA ALA A 145 0.88 -11.37 5.08
C ALA A 145 0.24 -11.17 6.46
N LEU A 146 -0.42 -10.04 6.69
CA LEU A 146 -1.08 -9.76 7.97
C LEU A 146 -2.23 -10.74 8.26
N ILE A 147 -3.05 -11.04 7.25
CA ILE A 147 -4.13 -12.04 7.38
C ILE A 147 -3.54 -13.41 7.70
N ALA A 148 -2.49 -13.83 6.98
CA ALA A 148 -1.83 -15.11 7.22
C ALA A 148 -1.25 -15.19 8.65
N LEU A 149 -0.62 -14.11 9.13
CA LEU A 149 -0.07 -14.01 10.49
C LEU A 149 -1.18 -14.09 11.55
N ASP A 150 -2.32 -13.42 11.34
CA ASP A 150 -3.46 -13.48 12.28
C ASP A 150 -4.07 -14.88 12.35
N VAL A 151 -4.28 -15.52 11.20
CA VAL A 151 -4.82 -16.89 11.12
C VAL A 151 -3.87 -17.87 11.79
N LEU A 152 -2.57 -17.79 11.47
CA LEU A 152 -1.55 -18.67 12.04
C LEU A 152 -1.45 -18.52 13.55
N MET A 153 -1.48 -17.27 14.04
CA MET A 153 -1.43 -16.98 15.47
C MET A 153 -2.65 -17.53 16.21
N SER A 154 -3.84 -17.31 15.65
CA SER A 154 -5.10 -17.81 16.21
C SER A 154 -5.14 -19.33 16.26
N LEU A 155 -4.73 -19.99 15.17
CA LEU A 155 -4.67 -21.45 15.09
C LEU A 155 -3.69 -22.03 16.10
N THR A 156 -2.50 -21.43 16.22
CA THR A 156 -1.47 -21.88 17.18
C THR A 156 -1.97 -21.74 18.61
N ALA A 157 -2.62 -20.62 18.94
CA ALA A 157 -3.17 -20.39 20.28
C ALA A 157 -4.26 -21.40 20.65
N VAL A 158 -5.12 -21.79 19.71
CA VAL A 158 -6.21 -22.76 19.95
C VAL A 158 -5.71 -24.21 20.01
N THR A 159 -4.68 -24.55 19.24
CA THR A 159 -4.22 -25.94 19.10
C THR A 159 -3.10 -26.33 20.05
N VAL A 160 -2.24 -25.37 20.41
CA VAL A 160 -1.03 -25.60 21.21
C VAL A 160 -1.18 -25.00 22.61
N GLY A 161 -2.00 -23.97 22.77
CA GLY A 161 -2.19 -23.30 24.03
C GLY A 161 -2.95 -24.15 25.05
N PRO A 162 -2.72 -23.92 26.36
CA PRO A 162 -3.61 -24.43 27.41
C PRO A 162 -5.03 -23.86 27.23
N VAL A 163 -6.02 -24.45 27.92
CA VAL A 163 -7.46 -24.10 27.82
C VAL A 163 -7.66 -22.58 27.66
N PRO A 164 -8.43 -22.15 26.64
CA PRO A 164 -8.51 -20.73 26.28
C PRO A 164 -9.02 -19.90 27.45
N ALA A 165 -8.16 -18.99 27.91
CA ALA A 165 -8.52 -17.96 28.88
C ALA A 165 -9.19 -16.77 28.18
N TRP A 166 -9.91 -15.95 28.94
CA TRP A 166 -10.58 -14.74 28.44
C TRP A 166 -9.66 -13.81 27.61
N PRO A 167 -8.35 -13.63 27.90
CA PRO A 167 -7.48 -12.78 27.08
C PRO A 167 -7.27 -13.35 25.67
N THR A 168 -7.16 -14.68 25.54
CA THR A 168 -7.01 -15.36 24.24
C THR A 168 -8.26 -15.18 23.39
N ALA A 169 -9.45 -15.28 23.99
CA ALA A 169 -10.71 -15.07 23.27
C ALA A 169 -10.83 -13.63 22.72
N LEU A 170 -10.43 -12.63 23.50
CA LEU A 170 -10.38 -11.23 23.06
C LEU A 170 -9.37 -11.01 21.92
N ALA A 171 -8.17 -11.58 22.05
CA ALA A 171 -7.13 -11.47 21.02
C ALA A 171 -7.57 -12.11 19.69
N VAL A 172 -8.18 -13.31 19.74
CA VAL A 172 -8.73 -13.98 18.55
C VAL A 172 -9.85 -13.17 17.93
N THR A 173 -10.77 -12.62 18.73
CA THR A 173 -11.88 -11.80 18.23
C THR A 173 -11.37 -10.53 17.56
N ALA A 174 -10.36 -9.87 18.15
CA ALA A 174 -9.71 -8.71 17.56
C ALA A 174 -8.97 -9.06 16.25
N SER A 175 -8.29 -10.21 16.18
CA SER A 175 -7.68 -10.72 14.95
C SER A 175 -8.72 -10.98 13.87
N MET A 176 -9.86 -11.60 14.19
CA MET A 176 -10.96 -11.80 13.24
C MET A 176 -11.52 -10.48 12.72
N LEU A 177 -11.74 -9.49 13.59
CA LEU A 177 -12.16 -8.16 13.19
C LEU A 177 -11.14 -7.51 12.26
N ARG A 178 -9.84 -7.60 12.58
CA ARG A 178 -8.77 -7.06 11.75
C ARG A 178 -8.71 -7.74 10.38
N ILE A 179 -8.86 -9.06 10.31
CA ILE A 179 -8.95 -9.81 9.05
C ILE A 179 -10.15 -9.32 8.22
N LEU A 180 -11.33 -9.19 8.83
CA LEU A 180 -12.53 -8.71 8.14
C LEU A 180 -12.35 -7.30 7.58
N LEU A 181 -11.75 -6.39 8.36
CA LEU A 181 -11.44 -5.03 7.92
C LEU A 181 -10.39 -5.01 6.80
N ALA A 182 -9.36 -5.86 6.90
CA ALA A 182 -8.35 -6.03 5.86
C ALA A 182 -8.95 -6.54 4.54
N LEU A 183 -9.83 -7.53 4.62
CA LEU A 183 -10.55 -8.06 3.45
C LEU A 183 -11.49 -7.01 2.85
N ARG A 184 -12.20 -6.23 3.67
CA ARG A 184 -13.05 -5.12 3.20
C ARG A 184 -12.25 -3.98 2.56
N ALA A 185 -11.00 -3.78 2.96
CA ALA A 185 -10.11 -2.78 2.36
C ALA A 185 -9.55 -3.24 0.99
N LEU A 186 -9.47 -4.55 0.75
CA LEU A 186 -8.83 -5.13 -0.44
C LEU A 186 -9.42 -4.61 -1.77
N PRO A 187 -10.75 -4.53 -1.98
CA PRO A 187 -11.31 -3.98 -3.21
C PRO A 187 -10.82 -2.57 -3.51
N SER A 188 -10.78 -1.69 -2.49
CA SER A 188 -10.34 -0.30 -2.66
C SER A 188 -8.89 -0.15 -3.13
N VAL A 189 -8.05 -1.15 -2.83
CA VAL A 189 -6.64 -1.20 -3.25
C VAL A 189 -6.49 -1.86 -4.62
N LEU A 190 -7.38 -2.81 -4.97
CA LEU A 190 -7.33 -3.52 -6.25
C LEU A 190 -7.93 -2.70 -7.40
N THR A 191 -9.01 -1.96 -7.15
CA THR A 191 -9.75 -1.21 -8.17
C THR A 191 -9.30 0.25 -8.31
N GLY A 192 -8.49 0.74 -7.36
CA GLY A 192 -7.87 2.07 -7.48
C GLY A 192 -6.76 2.12 -8.52
#